data_AF-A0A382MFB3-F1
#
_entry.id   AF-A0A382MFB3-F1
#
_cell.length_a   1.000
_cell.length_b   1.000
_cell.length_c   1.000
_cell.angle_alpha   90.00
_cell.angle_beta   90.00
_cell.angle_gamma   90.00
#
_symmetry.space_group_name_H-M   'P 1'
#
loop_
_entity.id
_entity.type
_entity.pdbx_description
1 polymer ?
#
loop_
_entity_poly.entity_id
_entity_poly.type
_entity_poly.pdbx_seq_one_letter_code
_entity_poly.pdbx_strand_id
1 'polypeptide(L)'
;VNLTQLAIPKRKDLIIREKFHGGSVLVYTSESDEDIHRFDSFVRQHEEDLEVVICPPNYDGEWLGSKQVPIWNDKEDLERLAWLCQKHGRVALSDRAITGKTLPRINQLHQRWGTKMIALTSKIDSIDAGPWDAVVVGSWTSVIRYGETQVWDGHAMRRYPAQQKESARKKHRADILRLGVDFKEVMDDSVSAMGLLSIRSWLAWLGDDSSGYDPRVVEGSDDDEW
;
A
#
# COMPACT_ATOMS: atom_id res chain seq x y z
N VAL A 1 -2.41 4.64 3.61
CA VAL A 1 -3.79 4.35 4.03
C VAL A 1 -4.74 4.51 2.85
N ASN A 2 -5.51 3.46 2.53
CA ASN A 2 -6.60 3.55 1.55
C ASN A 2 -7.90 3.95 2.28
N LEU A 3 -8.49 5.10 1.95
CA LEU A 3 -9.69 5.60 2.63
C LEU A 3 -10.94 4.75 2.38
N THR A 4 -11.08 4.18 1.19
CA THR A 4 -12.16 3.23 0.87
C THR A 4 -12.14 2.04 1.83
N GLN A 5 -10.96 1.72 2.36
CA GLN A 5 -10.75 0.60 3.26
C GLN A 5 -10.59 0.99 4.73
N LEU A 6 -10.54 2.29 5.04
CA LEU A 6 -10.40 2.77 6.40
C LEU A 6 -11.79 2.79 7.06
N ALA A 7 -11.96 1.97 8.11
CA ALA A 7 -13.14 2.10 8.96
C ALA A 7 -13.04 3.42 9.75
N ILE A 8 -13.81 4.43 9.32
CA ILE A 8 -13.97 5.68 10.06
C ILE A 8 -14.89 5.37 11.26
N PRO A 9 -14.44 5.59 12.51
CA PRO A 9 -15.27 5.33 13.68
C PRO A 9 -16.55 6.17 13.64
N LYS A 10 -17.70 5.55 13.88
CA LYS A 10 -19.01 6.25 13.84
C LYS A 10 -19.29 7.13 15.06
N ARG A 11 -18.53 6.96 16.15
CA ARG A 11 -18.83 7.54 17.48
C ARG A 11 -17.65 8.24 18.16
N LYS A 12 -16.43 8.10 17.62
CA LYS A 12 -15.22 8.72 18.15
C LYS A 12 -14.56 9.49 17.03
N ASP A 13 -14.02 10.65 17.35
CA ASP A 13 -13.20 11.40 16.42
C ASP A 13 -11.96 10.57 16.07
N LEU A 14 -11.64 10.54 14.77
CA LEU A 14 -10.47 9.86 14.26
C LEU A 14 -9.27 10.80 14.39
N ILE A 15 -8.38 10.51 15.34
CA ILE A 15 -7.12 11.23 15.49
C ILE A 15 -6.03 10.45 14.76
N ILE A 16 -5.56 10.98 13.63
CA ILE A 16 -4.65 10.27 12.71
C ILE A 16 -3.30 10.02 13.38
N ARG A 17 -2.73 11.02 14.05
CA ARG A 17 -1.46 10.88 14.79
C ARG A 17 -1.51 9.79 15.84
N GLU A 18 -2.59 9.69 16.61
CA GLU A 18 -2.73 8.64 17.62
C GLU A 18 -2.89 7.27 16.98
N LYS A 19 -3.75 7.16 15.96
CA LYS A 19 -4.03 5.89 15.28
C LYS A 19 -2.81 5.28 14.61
N PHE A 20 -1.92 6.12 14.08
CA PHE A 20 -0.72 5.69 13.38
C PHE A 20 0.57 6.02 14.14
N HIS A 21 0.46 6.28 15.44
CA HIS A 21 1.58 6.50 16.37
C HIS A 21 2.63 7.52 15.86
N GLY A 22 2.16 8.63 15.28
CA GLY A 22 3.01 9.70 14.74
C GLY A 22 3.75 9.35 13.46
N GLY A 23 3.49 8.18 12.85
CA GLY A 23 4.09 7.77 11.59
C GLY A 23 3.64 8.64 10.40
N SER A 24 4.50 8.70 9.38
CA SER A 24 4.21 9.33 8.09
C SER A 24 2.99 8.73 7.41
N VAL A 25 1.97 9.57 7.14
CA VAL A 25 0.71 9.11 6.53
C VAL A 25 0.62 9.51 5.06
N LEU A 26 0.63 8.50 4.20
CA LEU A 26 0.18 8.59 2.81
C LEU A 26 -1.31 8.24 2.74
N VAL A 27 -2.12 9.07 2.10
CA VAL A 27 -3.55 8.82 1.88
C VAL A 27 -3.87 8.68 0.38
N TYR A 28 -4.78 7.76 0.06
CA TYR A 28 -5.29 7.55 -1.30
C TYR A 28 -6.67 6.88 -1.24
N THR A 29 -7.39 6.87 -2.36
CA THR A 29 -8.62 6.08 -2.53
C THR A 29 -8.42 4.95 -3.53
N SER A 30 -9.31 3.96 -3.50
CA SER A 30 -9.41 2.99 -4.59
C SER A 30 -9.80 3.70 -5.89
N GLU A 31 -9.29 3.22 -7.03
CA GLU A 31 -9.56 3.86 -8.34
C GLU A 31 -11.03 3.87 -8.75
N SER A 32 -11.85 2.98 -8.19
CA SER A 32 -13.29 2.92 -8.41
C SER A 32 -14.09 3.74 -7.40
N ASP A 33 -13.43 4.45 -6.49
CA ASP A 33 -14.10 5.30 -5.52
C ASP A 33 -14.45 6.64 -6.18
N GLU A 34 -15.75 6.88 -6.34
CA GLU A 34 -16.29 8.05 -7.01
C GLU A 34 -16.68 9.16 -6.01
N ASP A 35 -16.60 8.91 -4.70
CA ASP A 35 -16.99 9.86 -3.66
C ASP A 35 -15.88 10.89 -3.36
N ILE A 36 -15.69 11.79 -4.33
CA ILE A 36 -14.71 12.88 -4.24
C ILE A 36 -15.04 13.82 -3.06
N HIS A 37 -16.31 14.00 -2.70
CA HIS A 37 -16.71 14.88 -1.61
C HIS A 37 -16.25 14.34 -0.25
N ARG A 38 -16.41 13.04 -0.03
CA ARG A 38 -15.93 12.40 1.19
C ARG A 38 -14.40 12.39 1.26
N PHE A 39 -13.74 12.19 0.13
CA PHE A 39 -12.29 12.33 0.02
C PHE A 39 -11.83 13.74 0.41
N ASP A 40 -12.39 14.77 -0.23
CA ASP A 40 -12.06 16.18 0.05
C ASP A 40 -12.29 16.53 1.53
N SER A 41 -13.46 16.15 2.07
CA SER A 41 -13.81 16.41 3.46
C SER A 41 -12.81 15.78 4.42
N PHE A 42 -12.41 14.51 4.18
CA PHE A 42 -11.40 13.83 5.00
C PHE A 42 -10.04 14.52 4.92
N VAL A 43 -9.59 14.85 3.71
CA VAL A 43 -8.28 15.47 3.49
C VAL A 43 -8.22 16.86 4.14
N ARG A 44 -9.28 17.66 4.05
CA ARG A 44 -9.37 18.97 4.73
C ARG A 44 -9.37 18.84 6.24
N GLN A 45 -10.10 17.88 6.78
CA GLN A 45 -10.19 17.67 8.23
C GLN A 45 -8.84 17.24 8.84
N HIS A 46 -8.01 16.53 8.07
CA HIS A 46 -6.80 15.88 8.57
C HIS A 46 -5.51 16.39 7.90
N GLU A 47 -5.54 17.50 7.17
CA GLU A 47 -4.44 17.94 6.30
C GLU A 47 -3.09 18.03 7.03
N GLU A 48 -3.08 18.53 8.26
CA GLU A 48 -1.87 18.70 9.09
C GLU A 48 -1.21 17.37 9.48
N ASP A 49 -1.96 16.28 9.45
CA ASP A 49 -1.50 14.92 9.79
C ASP A 49 -1.12 14.11 8.55
N LEU A 50 -1.31 14.66 7.36
CA LEU A 50 -1.06 13.99 6.08
C LEU A 50 0.24 14.50 5.45
N GLU A 51 1.11 13.57 5.08
CA GLU A 51 2.39 13.88 4.43
C GLU A 51 2.30 13.78 2.90
N VAL A 52 1.54 12.81 2.41
CA VAL A 52 1.35 12.56 0.98
C VAL A 52 -0.12 12.28 0.70
N VAL A 53 -0.69 13.00 -0.27
CA VAL A 53 -2.06 12.83 -0.72
C VAL A 53 -2.04 12.43 -2.18
N ILE A 54 -2.31 11.15 -2.47
CA ILE A 54 -2.53 10.71 -3.85
C ILE A 54 -3.95 11.13 -4.26
N CYS A 55 -4.02 12.14 -5.11
CA CYS A 55 -5.26 12.75 -5.54
C CYS A 55 -5.91 11.96 -6.70
N PRO A 56 -7.23 11.73 -6.65
CA PRO A 56 -7.97 11.18 -7.78
C PRO A 56 -7.76 12.00 -9.07
N PRO A 57 -7.95 11.41 -10.26
CA PRO A 57 -7.65 12.03 -11.55
C PRO A 57 -8.20 13.45 -11.77
N ASN A 58 -9.35 13.78 -11.17
CA ASN A 58 -10.06 15.05 -11.39
C ASN A 58 -10.17 15.90 -10.11
N TYR A 59 -9.36 15.59 -9.09
CA TYR A 59 -9.39 16.33 -7.84
C TYR A 59 -8.52 17.59 -7.92
N ASP A 60 -9.11 18.74 -7.60
CA ASP A 60 -8.36 20.00 -7.45
C ASP A 60 -7.69 20.06 -6.07
N GLY A 61 -6.43 19.62 -6.05
CA GLY A 61 -5.61 19.54 -4.86
C GLY A 61 -4.59 20.66 -4.72
N GLU A 62 -4.61 21.73 -5.52
CA GLU A 62 -3.51 22.72 -5.56
C GLU A 62 -3.22 23.35 -4.18
N TRP A 63 -4.26 23.46 -3.34
CA TRP A 63 -4.16 23.94 -1.96
C TRP A 63 -3.32 23.04 -1.04
N LEU A 64 -3.10 21.77 -1.39
CA LEU A 64 -2.21 20.83 -0.67
C LEU A 64 -0.72 21.10 -0.91
N GLY A 65 -0.40 21.96 -1.89
CA GLY A 65 0.96 22.34 -2.23
C GLY A 65 1.85 21.11 -2.49
N SER A 66 2.94 21.00 -1.73
CA SER A 66 3.90 19.92 -1.91
C SER A 66 3.34 18.54 -1.57
N LYS A 67 2.30 18.43 -0.71
CA LYS A 67 1.71 17.13 -0.28
C LYS A 67 0.97 16.42 -1.42
N GLN A 68 0.52 17.17 -2.44
CA GLN A 68 -0.23 16.63 -3.57
C GLN A 68 0.63 15.70 -4.42
N VAL A 69 0.04 14.55 -4.78
CA VAL A 69 0.54 13.64 -5.81
C VAL A 69 -0.63 13.29 -6.73
N PRO A 70 -0.70 13.83 -7.97
CA PRO A 70 -1.74 13.42 -8.90
C PRO A 70 -1.53 11.98 -9.37
N ILE A 71 -2.63 11.26 -9.59
CA ILE A 71 -2.61 9.91 -10.17
C ILE A 71 -2.83 9.95 -11.68
N TRP A 72 -1.99 9.21 -12.40
CA TRP A 72 -2.24 8.79 -13.78
C TRP A 72 -2.77 7.36 -13.78
N ASN A 73 -3.95 7.18 -14.36
CA ASN A 73 -4.64 5.89 -14.35
C ASN A 73 -5.19 5.47 -15.71
N ASP A 74 -4.79 6.12 -16.80
CA ASP A 74 -5.25 5.79 -18.15
C ASP A 74 -4.07 5.47 -19.06
N LYS A 75 -3.87 4.18 -19.35
CA LYS A 75 -2.76 3.70 -20.19
C LYS A 75 -2.74 4.27 -21.61
N GLU A 76 -3.87 4.76 -22.12
CA GLU A 76 -3.97 5.29 -23.49
C GLU A 76 -3.61 6.79 -23.54
N ASP A 77 -3.80 7.52 -22.44
CA ASP A 77 -3.54 8.96 -22.36
C ASP A 77 -2.11 9.27 -21.87
N LEU A 78 -1.13 8.99 -22.73
CA LEU A 78 0.29 9.25 -22.45
C LEU A 78 0.65 10.75 -22.46
N GLU A 79 -0.18 11.59 -23.10
CA GLU A 79 0.00 13.04 -23.11
C GLU A 79 -0.30 13.62 -21.73
N ARG A 80 -1.36 13.15 -21.09
CA ARG A 80 -1.64 13.50 -19.70
C ARG A 80 -0.54 13.07 -18.76
N LEU A 81 0.01 11.86 -18.91
CA LEU A 81 1.17 11.45 -18.09
C LEU A 81 2.34 12.42 -18.28
N ALA A 82 2.63 12.80 -19.52
CA ALA A 82 3.68 13.76 -19.84
C ALA A 82 3.44 15.13 -19.19
N TRP A 83 2.21 15.65 -19.27
CA TRP A 83 1.81 16.89 -18.63
C TRP A 83 1.95 16.82 -17.10
N LEU A 84 1.52 15.71 -16.49
CA LEU A 84 1.66 15.48 -15.05
C LEU A 84 3.13 15.49 -14.62
N CYS A 85 4.00 14.81 -15.36
CA CYS A 85 5.43 14.78 -15.07
C CYS A 85 6.10 16.15 -15.22
N GLN A 86 5.66 16.95 -16.20
CA GLN A 86 6.18 18.30 -16.41
C GLN A 86 5.70 19.28 -15.32
N LYS A 87 4.42 19.20 -14.92
CA LYS A 87 3.82 20.13 -13.94
C LYS A 87 4.16 19.75 -12.50
N HIS A 88 4.26 18.46 -12.20
CA HIS A 88 4.42 17.95 -10.83
C HIS A 88 5.74 17.21 -10.67
N GLY A 89 6.43 17.45 -9.54
CA GLY A 89 7.65 16.72 -9.19
C GLY A 89 7.42 15.27 -8.76
N ARG A 90 6.15 14.86 -8.55
CA ARG A 90 5.74 13.52 -8.14
C ARG A 90 4.47 13.11 -8.89
N VAL A 91 4.40 11.86 -9.35
CA VAL A 91 3.21 11.30 -10.00
C VAL A 91 2.98 9.89 -9.50
N ALA A 92 1.72 9.56 -9.17
CA ALA A 92 1.31 8.20 -8.87
C ALA A 92 0.79 7.50 -10.13
N LEU A 93 1.07 6.20 -10.28
CA LEU A 93 0.65 5.40 -11.42
C LEU A 93 -0.16 4.20 -10.93
N SER A 94 -1.33 4.00 -11.52
CA SER A 94 -2.15 2.85 -11.17
C SER A 94 -1.69 1.53 -11.78
N ASP A 95 -1.99 0.42 -11.10
CA ASP A 95 -1.73 -0.93 -11.59
C ASP A 95 -2.32 -1.20 -12.99
N ARG A 96 -3.48 -0.60 -13.31
CA ARG A 96 -4.11 -0.77 -14.64
C ARG A 96 -3.41 0.02 -15.75
N ALA A 97 -2.69 1.08 -15.39
CA ALA A 97 -1.96 1.92 -16.33
C ALA A 97 -0.52 1.42 -16.57
N ILE A 98 0.04 0.67 -15.61
CA ILE A 98 1.36 0.06 -15.70
C ILE A 98 1.29 -1.23 -16.52
N THR A 99 1.88 -1.21 -17.72
CA THR A 99 1.90 -2.34 -18.64
C THR A 99 3.25 -2.39 -19.35
N GLY A 100 3.59 -3.54 -19.95
CA GLY A 100 4.80 -3.65 -20.78
C GLY A 100 4.87 -2.64 -21.93
N LYS A 101 3.71 -2.15 -22.42
CA LYS A 101 3.66 -1.12 -23.47
C LYS A 101 3.91 0.29 -22.95
N THR A 102 3.48 0.59 -21.73
CA THR A 102 3.58 1.94 -21.14
C THR A 102 4.89 2.15 -20.39
N LEU A 103 5.50 1.09 -19.85
CA LEU A 103 6.77 1.13 -19.11
C LEU A 103 7.92 1.88 -19.82
N PRO A 104 8.20 1.65 -21.12
CA PRO A 104 9.25 2.40 -21.81
C PRO A 104 8.99 3.91 -21.81
N ARG A 105 7.73 4.32 -21.97
CA ARG A 105 7.34 5.73 -21.94
C ARG A 105 7.44 6.29 -20.53
N ILE A 106 6.99 5.56 -19.51
CA ILE A 106 7.14 5.95 -18.10
C ILE A 106 8.62 6.22 -17.77
N ASN A 107 9.51 5.30 -18.15
CA ASN A 107 10.97 5.45 -17.98
C ASN A 107 11.51 6.71 -18.68
N GLN A 108 11.10 6.95 -19.92
CA GLN A 108 11.52 8.13 -20.67
C GLN A 108 11.09 9.44 -19.98
N LEU A 109 9.85 9.51 -19.49
CA LEU A 109 9.33 10.72 -18.85
C LEU A 109 9.97 10.97 -17.49
N HIS A 110 10.19 9.91 -16.70
CA HIS A 110 10.99 9.97 -15.48
C HIS A 110 12.38 10.56 -15.75
N GLN A 111 13.11 10.03 -16.73
CA GLN A 111 14.45 10.52 -17.08
C GLN A 111 14.44 11.96 -17.61
N ARG A 112 13.40 12.34 -18.38
CA ARG A 112 13.31 13.67 -18.99
C ARG A 112 13.10 14.78 -17.96
N TRP A 113 12.28 14.55 -16.95
CA TRP A 113 11.87 15.59 -16.00
C TRP A 113 12.31 15.35 -14.56
N GLY A 114 12.93 14.20 -14.26
CA GLY A 114 13.30 13.83 -12.89
C GLY A 114 12.09 13.64 -11.98
N THR A 115 10.92 13.36 -12.54
CA THR A 115 9.67 13.18 -11.79
C THR A 115 9.76 11.92 -10.93
N LYS A 116 9.44 12.04 -9.65
CA LYS A 116 9.38 10.89 -8.76
C LYS A 116 8.13 10.05 -9.06
N MET A 117 8.32 8.76 -9.29
CA MET A 117 7.25 7.85 -9.70
C MET A 117 6.81 6.97 -8.52
N ILE A 118 5.52 6.99 -8.21
CA ILE A 118 4.92 6.16 -7.16
C ILE A 118 4.02 5.12 -7.82
N ALA A 119 4.36 3.83 -7.74
CA ALA A 119 3.52 2.78 -8.32
C ALA A 119 2.51 2.24 -7.30
N LEU A 120 1.23 2.22 -7.67
CA LEU A 120 0.17 1.53 -6.91
C LEU A 120 -0.03 0.14 -7.51
N THR A 121 0.83 -0.82 -7.16
CA THR A 121 0.77 -2.18 -7.71
C THR A 121 1.18 -3.24 -6.68
N SER A 122 0.83 -4.48 -6.98
CA SER A 122 1.28 -5.66 -6.23
C SER A 122 1.84 -6.73 -7.18
N LYS A 123 2.14 -6.36 -8.43
CA LYS A 123 2.74 -7.24 -9.44
C LYS A 123 4.25 -7.09 -9.40
N ILE A 124 4.96 -8.13 -8.99
CA ILE A 124 6.43 -8.13 -8.87
C ILE A 124 7.10 -7.71 -10.18
N ASP A 125 6.72 -8.30 -11.31
CA ASP A 125 7.29 -7.94 -12.62
C ASP A 125 7.15 -6.45 -12.96
N SER A 126 6.06 -5.81 -12.49
CA SER A 126 5.86 -4.36 -12.68
C SER A 126 6.70 -3.54 -11.72
N ILE A 127 6.90 -4.02 -10.50
CA ILE A 127 7.77 -3.39 -9.50
C ILE A 127 9.23 -3.42 -9.98
N ASP A 128 9.72 -4.57 -10.43
CA ASP A 128 11.12 -4.73 -10.85
C ASP A 128 11.45 -3.97 -12.15
N ALA A 129 10.48 -3.79 -13.04
CA ALA A 129 10.72 -3.23 -14.37
C ALA A 129 10.62 -1.69 -14.47
N GLY A 130 10.08 -1.03 -13.45
CA GLY A 130 9.76 0.40 -13.52
C GLY A 130 10.70 1.30 -12.70
N PRO A 131 10.66 2.63 -12.95
CA PRO A 131 11.59 3.58 -12.35
C PRO A 131 11.00 4.14 -11.05
N TRP A 132 10.66 3.28 -10.09
CA TRP A 132 9.85 3.66 -8.94
C TRP A 132 10.69 4.26 -7.82
N ASP A 133 10.29 5.44 -7.34
CA ASP A 133 10.80 6.02 -6.10
C ASP A 133 10.09 5.43 -4.87
N ALA A 134 8.84 4.98 -5.04
CA ALA A 134 8.08 4.27 -4.03
C ALA A 134 7.04 3.34 -4.67
N VAL A 135 6.70 2.27 -3.96
CA VAL A 135 5.61 1.35 -4.35
C VAL A 135 4.62 1.21 -3.21
N VAL A 136 3.36 1.49 -3.50
CA VAL A 136 2.25 1.29 -2.58
C VAL A 136 1.59 -0.05 -2.90
N VAL A 137 1.86 -1.03 -2.04
CA VAL A 137 1.33 -2.38 -2.16
C VAL A 137 0.03 -2.51 -1.37
N GLY A 138 -1.09 -2.73 -2.07
CA GLY A 138 -2.41 -2.87 -1.46
C GLY A 138 -2.88 -4.30 -1.23
N SER A 139 -2.18 -5.33 -1.76
CA SER A 139 -2.68 -6.72 -1.76
C SER A 139 -2.89 -7.34 -0.38
N TRP A 140 -2.18 -6.85 0.65
CA TRP A 140 -2.35 -7.31 2.04
C TRP A 140 -3.76 -7.04 2.58
N THR A 141 -4.48 -6.08 1.99
CA THR A 141 -5.84 -5.73 2.40
C THR A 141 -6.85 -6.82 2.02
N SER A 142 -6.61 -7.54 0.90
CA SER A 142 -7.42 -8.69 0.49
C SER A 142 -7.25 -9.89 1.42
N VAL A 143 -6.05 -10.07 1.99
CA VAL A 143 -5.77 -11.10 2.99
C VAL A 143 -6.63 -10.89 4.23
N ILE A 144 -6.72 -9.66 4.72
CA ILE A 144 -7.53 -9.31 5.89
C ILE A 144 -9.04 -9.35 5.59
N ARG A 145 -9.47 -8.84 4.43
CA ARG A 145 -10.90 -8.68 4.12
C ARG A 145 -11.57 -9.94 3.62
N TYR A 146 -10.87 -10.71 2.79
CA TYR A 146 -11.45 -11.85 2.08
C TYR A 146 -10.89 -13.18 2.55
N GLY A 147 -9.92 -13.19 3.48
CA GLY A 147 -9.30 -14.42 3.97
C GLY A 147 -8.39 -15.10 2.94
N GLU A 148 -7.90 -14.36 1.94
CA GLU A 148 -6.84 -14.83 1.06
C GLU A 148 -5.58 -15.18 1.86
N THR A 149 -4.71 -16.01 1.29
CA THR A 149 -3.39 -16.26 1.89
C THR A 149 -2.31 -15.73 0.94
N GLN A 150 -1.43 -14.88 1.47
CA GLN A 150 -0.25 -14.39 0.77
C GLN A 150 0.98 -14.72 1.60
N VAL A 151 1.98 -15.37 1.00
CA VAL A 151 3.18 -15.83 1.72
C VAL A 151 4.40 -15.86 0.82
N TRP A 152 5.52 -15.35 1.33
CA TRP A 152 6.82 -15.43 0.65
C TRP A 152 7.49 -16.76 0.99
N ASP A 153 7.63 -17.63 -0.01
CA ASP A 153 8.19 -18.99 0.17
C ASP A 153 9.72 -19.05 0.05
N GLY A 154 10.39 -17.89 0.03
CA GLY A 154 11.83 -17.79 -0.20
C GLY A 154 12.23 -17.69 -1.67
N HIS A 155 11.31 -17.95 -2.59
CA HIS A 155 11.56 -17.89 -4.04
C HIS A 155 10.54 -17.04 -4.78
N ALA A 156 9.27 -17.12 -4.40
CA ALA A 156 8.18 -16.41 -5.05
C ALA A 156 7.13 -15.92 -4.06
N MET A 157 6.50 -14.79 -4.39
CA MET A 157 5.35 -14.28 -3.66
C MET A 157 4.12 -15.09 -4.05
N ARG A 158 3.68 -16.00 -3.16
CA ARG A 158 2.53 -16.86 -3.41
C ARG A 158 1.25 -16.19 -2.93
N ARG A 159 0.19 -16.33 -3.74
CA ARG A 159 -1.17 -15.91 -3.41
C ARG A 159 -2.14 -17.05 -3.65
N TYR A 160 -3.02 -17.26 -2.68
CA TYR A 160 -4.03 -18.31 -2.71
C TYR A 160 -5.40 -17.69 -2.39
N PRO A 161 -6.44 -18.04 -3.16
CA PRO A 161 -7.79 -17.58 -2.88
C PRO A 161 -8.32 -18.25 -1.60
N ALA A 162 -9.33 -17.65 -0.98
CA ALA A 162 -9.86 -18.08 0.32
C ALA A 162 -10.29 -19.56 0.35
N GLN A 163 -10.78 -20.11 -0.77
CA GLN A 163 -11.19 -21.51 -0.88
C GLN A 163 -10.02 -22.49 -0.70
N GLN A 164 -8.78 -22.05 -0.91
CA GLN A 164 -7.57 -22.88 -0.81
C GLN A 164 -6.75 -22.56 0.45
N LYS A 165 -7.26 -21.71 1.35
CA LYS A 165 -6.48 -21.17 2.48
C LYS A 165 -5.93 -22.27 3.40
N GLU A 166 -6.73 -23.28 3.72
CA GLU A 166 -6.33 -24.31 4.70
C GLU A 166 -5.16 -25.17 4.18
N SER A 167 -5.25 -25.64 2.93
CA SER A 167 -4.20 -26.43 2.30
C SER A 167 -2.95 -25.59 2.04
N ALA A 168 -3.11 -24.35 1.59
CA ALA A 168 -2.01 -23.42 1.36
C ALA A 168 -1.24 -23.10 2.64
N ARG A 169 -1.94 -22.77 3.73
CA ARG A 169 -1.30 -22.47 5.03
C ARG A 169 -0.54 -23.69 5.55
N LYS A 170 -1.16 -24.88 5.52
CA LYS A 170 -0.48 -26.14 5.90
C LYS A 170 0.79 -26.40 5.07
N LYS A 171 0.72 -26.21 3.75
CA LYS A 171 1.88 -26.33 2.85
C LYS A 171 3.00 -25.35 3.22
N HIS A 172 2.64 -24.10 3.56
CA HIS A 172 3.58 -23.03 3.87
C HIS A 172 3.89 -22.89 5.36
N ARG A 173 3.65 -23.94 6.18
CA ARG A 173 3.91 -23.90 7.62
C ARG A 173 5.35 -23.46 7.94
N ALA A 174 6.33 -24.02 7.23
CA ALA A 174 7.74 -23.67 7.45
C ALA A 174 8.02 -22.20 7.11
N ASP A 175 7.43 -21.68 6.03
CA ASP A 175 7.58 -20.29 5.61
C ASP A 175 6.95 -19.31 6.59
N ILE A 176 5.75 -19.62 7.07
CA ILE A 176 5.02 -18.82 8.06
C ILE A 176 5.84 -18.68 9.35
N LEU A 177 6.41 -19.80 9.82
CA LEU A 177 7.28 -19.82 11.00
C LEU A 177 8.61 -19.08 10.76
N ARG A 178 9.21 -19.24 9.57
CA ARG A 178 10.42 -18.50 9.17
C ARG A 178 10.19 -17.00 9.14
N LEU A 179 9.00 -16.56 8.74
CA LEU A 179 8.58 -15.16 8.79
C LEU A 179 8.16 -14.71 10.21
N GLY A 180 8.36 -15.56 11.23
CA GLY A 180 8.11 -15.23 12.63
C GLY A 180 6.64 -15.01 12.97
N VAL A 181 5.71 -15.60 12.21
CA VAL A 181 4.27 -15.48 12.47
C VAL A 181 3.76 -16.77 13.11
N ASP A 182 2.89 -16.63 14.11
CA ASP A 182 2.29 -17.78 14.79
C ASP A 182 1.40 -18.56 13.81
N PHE A 183 1.78 -19.82 13.57
CA PHE A 183 1.08 -20.68 12.62
C PHE A 183 -0.34 -21.02 13.08
N LYS A 184 -0.57 -21.18 14.39
CA LYS A 184 -1.89 -21.49 14.92
C LYS A 184 -2.82 -20.29 14.73
N GLU A 185 -2.38 -19.07 15.02
CA GLU A 185 -3.18 -17.86 14.78
C GLU A 185 -3.52 -17.69 13.29
N VAL A 186 -2.61 -18.03 12.38
CA VAL A 186 -2.86 -18.04 10.93
C VAL A 186 -3.90 -19.10 10.55
N MET A 187 -3.85 -20.29 11.15
CA MET A 187 -4.86 -21.33 10.93
C MET A 187 -6.23 -20.93 11.50
N ASP A 188 -6.25 -20.16 12.58
CA ASP A 188 -7.46 -19.64 13.24
C ASP A 188 -8.01 -18.37 12.57
N ASP A 189 -7.49 -17.96 11.41
CA ASP A 189 -7.91 -16.75 10.65
C ASP A 189 -7.79 -15.44 11.46
N SER A 190 -6.84 -15.36 12.39
CA SER A 190 -6.56 -14.11 13.12
C SER A 190 -6.22 -12.98 12.13
N VAL A 191 -7.04 -11.91 12.12
CA VAL A 191 -6.83 -10.74 11.25
C VAL A 191 -5.44 -10.15 11.43
N SER A 192 -4.97 -10.04 12.68
CA SER A 192 -3.66 -9.52 13.01
C SER A 192 -2.54 -10.41 12.47
N ALA A 193 -2.64 -11.73 12.66
CA ALA A 193 -1.61 -12.67 12.17
C ALA A 193 -1.58 -12.75 10.64
N MET A 194 -2.75 -12.74 10.00
CA MET A 194 -2.87 -12.75 8.54
C MET A 194 -2.31 -11.45 7.93
N GLY A 195 -2.62 -10.30 8.52
CA GLY A 195 -2.04 -9.02 8.13
C GLY A 195 -0.51 -9.02 8.29
N LEU A 196 -0.02 -9.47 9.45
CA LEU A 196 1.40 -9.58 9.75
C LEU A 196 2.14 -10.48 8.75
N LEU A 197 1.60 -11.68 8.47
CA LEU A 197 2.17 -12.60 7.49
C LEU A 197 2.30 -11.94 6.10
N SER A 198 1.25 -11.24 5.67
CA SER A 198 1.25 -10.60 4.36
C SER A 198 2.28 -9.46 4.27
N ILE A 199 2.39 -8.64 5.32
CA ILE A 199 3.35 -7.53 5.39
C ILE A 199 4.78 -8.06 5.44
N ARG A 200 5.09 -8.99 6.35
CA ARG A 200 6.43 -9.59 6.45
C ARG A 200 6.84 -10.34 5.20
N SER A 201 5.89 -10.92 4.48
CA SER A 201 6.20 -11.53 3.18
C SER A 201 6.68 -10.52 2.15
N TRP A 202 6.09 -9.32 2.12
CA TRP A 202 6.55 -8.25 1.24
C TRP A 202 7.92 -7.69 1.68
N LEU A 203 8.14 -7.51 2.98
CA LEU A 203 9.43 -7.06 3.52
C LEU A 203 10.54 -8.08 3.22
N ALA A 204 10.29 -9.37 3.46
CA ALA A 204 11.22 -10.44 3.13
C ALA A 204 11.50 -10.54 1.63
N TRP A 205 10.50 -10.28 0.77
CA TRP A 205 10.71 -10.21 -0.69
C TRP A 205 11.60 -9.02 -1.09
N LEU A 206 11.45 -7.86 -0.43
CA LEU A 206 12.32 -6.70 -0.64
C LEU A 206 13.76 -6.93 -0.17
N GLY A 207 14.05 -8.06 0.49
CA GLY A 207 15.35 -8.32 1.11
C GLY A 207 15.54 -7.57 2.42
N ASP A 208 14.47 -7.03 3.00
CA ASP A 208 14.48 -6.42 4.32
C ASP A 208 14.39 -7.53 5.37
N ASP A 209 15.45 -7.74 6.15
CA ASP A 209 15.45 -8.61 7.32
C ASP A 209 14.84 -7.89 8.53
N SER A 210 13.68 -7.27 8.33
CA SER A 210 12.88 -6.65 9.37
C SER A 210 12.13 -7.72 10.18
N SER A 211 12.80 -8.82 10.53
CA SER A 211 12.29 -9.87 11.40
C SER A 211 11.87 -9.33 12.79
N GLY A 212 12.34 -8.12 13.14
CA GLY A 212 11.89 -7.34 14.32
C GLY A 212 10.61 -6.53 14.14
N TYR A 213 10.04 -6.34 12.95
CA TYR A 213 8.78 -5.61 12.78
C TYR A 213 7.59 -6.53 13.12
N ASP A 214 7.05 -6.41 14.34
CA ASP A 214 5.76 -6.97 14.72
C ASP A 214 4.78 -5.82 14.99
N PRO A 215 3.76 -5.58 14.15
CA PRO A 215 2.76 -4.53 14.35
C PRO A 215 1.86 -4.78 15.58
N ARG A 216 2.04 -5.91 16.29
CA ARG A 216 1.43 -6.21 17.58
C ARG A 216 2.30 -5.75 18.76
N VAL A 217 3.61 -5.63 18.56
CA VAL A 217 4.53 -5.17 19.60
C VAL A 217 4.49 -3.66 19.61
N VAL A 218 3.77 -3.12 20.61
CA VAL A 218 3.76 -1.70 20.93
C VAL A 218 5.05 -1.41 21.69
N GLU A 219 5.92 -0.52 21.19
CA GLU A 219 6.97 0.07 22.02
C GLU A 219 6.29 0.79 23.19
N GLY A 220 6.30 0.17 24.36
CA GLY A 220 5.59 0.66 25.55
C GLY A 220 5.00 -0.42 26.46
N SER A 221 5.14 -1.72 26.18
CA SER A 221 5.04 -2.72 27.26
C SER A 221 6.42 -2.86 27.90
N ASP A 222 6.74 -1.92 28.78
CA ASP A 222 7.67 -2.21 29.86
C ASP A 222 7.05 -3.39 30.62
N ASP A 223 7.68 -4.56 30.47
CA ASP A 223 7.49 -5.67 31.41
C ASP A 223 8.03 -5.18 32.76
N ASP A 224 7.18 -4.50 33.52
CA ASP A 224 7.38 -4.28 34.94
C ASP A 224 7.36 -5.65 35.64
N GLU A 225 8.57 -6.05 36.02
CA GLU A 225 9.01 -6.93 37.10
C GLU A 225 7.93 -7.64 37.96
N TRP A 226 8.14 -8.95 38.14
CA TRP A 226 8.07 -9.60 39.46
C TRP A 226 9.33 -10.43 39.69
#